data_AF-A0A2W4NNM6-F1
#
_entry.id   AF-A0A2W4NNM6-F1
#
_cell.length_a   1.000
_cell.length_b   1.000
_cell.length_c   1.000
_cell.angle_alpha   90.00
_cell.angle_beta   90.00
_cell.angle_gamma   90.00
#
_symmetry.space_group_name_H-M   'P 1'
#
loop_
_entity.id
_entity.type
_entity.pdbx_description
1 polymer ?
#
loop_
_entity_poly.entity_id
_entity_poly.type
_entity_poly.pdbx_seq_one_letter_code
_entity_poly.pdbx_strand_id
1 'polypeptide(L)'
;MLKRTLFIVAVFAGILNAALSQPPPQYSAPPPVIPPSPDAASLGKYGSTPVGLHTGIPNISIPIYTIKTSRLEVPISISYHAGGVKVSDIASWIGLGWSLEAGGVVSRSVVGRSDDAGFWIYPTKPAADLDDSDFEYVEDVASGIVDGESDYYFYNFNGRSGKFVYPQNDNTPFLIPQEPIKVIFDSLRFKIIDESGNVYKFAAIEYTEGVGDEASFPSSYFLSEIVSADNSDRISFTYAYDTPYAIGNVTYVETVGQKCVPGGENVPPYLVDNMHTKNTIARSRLISSLRLAEISYANGKVEFVRDFTRQDAPESRLAQINIYVRNGDGSYTKRKSFDFGEGYFESNTGTSTSKYRLKLTNLVERDDATNVARKHAFLYEESVKLPPTNSCAQDWWGFYNGKDANKSLVATETISFLNQPYHIGNANREPDQTAMQAGILKTIIYPTGGYTEFDYEPHYYAGTTKTEHDTLAAVGAVGQTTQLLQQTVTFTPTNGGWARGGTYCFERLNQDRFFSRVRCGKQTGLKSFKQ
;
A
#
# COMPACT_ATOMS: atom_id res chain seq x y z
N MET A 1 -15.31 49.74 -90.98
CA MET A 1 -14.92 50.03 -89.59
C MET A 1 -15.89 49.38 -88.62
N LEU A 2 -15.80 48.05 -88.44
CA LEU A 2 -16.60 47.31 -87.44
C LEU A 2 -15.91 45.95 -87.17
N LYS A 3 -14.61 45.99 -86.84
CA LYS A 3 -13.78 44.82 -86.51
C LYS A 3 -12.65 45.27 -85.61
N ARG A 4 -12.96 45.74 -84.38
CA ARG A 4 -11.94 45.91 -83.30
C ARG A 4 -12.52 46.23 -81.92
N THR A 5 -13.80 45.99 -81.68
CA THR A 5 -14.46 46.31 -80.38
C THR A 5 -15.36 45.18 -79.88
N LEU A 6 -15.06 43.93 -80.24
CA LEU A 6 -15.77 42.75 -79.72
C LEU A 6 -14.85 41.58 -79.33
N PHE A 7 -13.54 41.83 -79.21
CA PHE A 7 -12.56 40.82 -78.79
C PHE A 7 -11.99 41.07 -77.38
N ILE A 8 -12.43 42.15 -76.71
CA ILE A 8 -11.95 42.52 -75.36
C ILE A 8 -12.98 42.13 -74.27
N VAL A 9 -14.22 41.77 -74.62
CA VAL A 9 -15.25 41.35 -73.64
C VAL A 9 -15.32 39.82 -73.46
N ALA A 10 -14.73 39.03 -74.36
CA ALA A 10 -14.68 37.56 -74.23
C ALA A 10 -13.46 37.02 -73.47
N VAL A 11 -12.46 37.87 -73.18
CA VAL A 11 -11.23 37.45 -72.44
C VAL A 11 -11.34 37.74 -70.94
N PHE A 12 -12.32 38.53 -70.50
CA PHE A 12 -12.54 38.86 -69.08
C PHE A 12 -13.61 38.02 -68.36
N ALA A 13 -14.18 37.00 -69.03
CA ALA A 13 -15.14 36.06 -68.45
C ALA A 13 -14.60 34.61 -68.33
N GLY A 14 -13.29 34.42 -68.42
CA GLY A 14 -12.63 33.11 -68.40
C GLY A 14 -11.57 32.91 -67.30
N ILE A 15 -11.46 33.82 -66.32
CA ILE A 15 -10.43 33.77 -65.26
C ILE A 15 -11.04 33.64 -63.86
N LEU A 16 -12.11 32.85 -63.70
CA LEU A 16 -12.61 32.45 -62.38
C LEU A 16 -13.11 31.01 -62.45
N ASN A 17 -12.20 30.08 -62.07
CA ASN A 17 -12.38 28.69 -61.63
C ASN A 17 -11.43 27.71 -62.33
N ALA A 18 -10.13 27.92 -62.13
CA ALA A 18 -9.17 26.82 -62.09
C ALA A 18 -8.52 26.84 -60.70
N ALA A 19 -9.20 26.27 -59.72
CA ALA A 19 -8.55 25.86 -58.49
C ALA A 19 -7.57 24.74 -58.87
N LEU A 20 -6.27 25.02 -58.77
CA LEU A 20 -5.23 24.02 -58.84
C LEU A 20 -5.39 23.12 -57.60
N SER A 21 -6.01 21.96 -57.74
CA SER A 21 -5.94 20.92 -56.72
C SER A 21 -4.49 20.44 -56.64
N GLN A 22 -3.83 20.67 -55.52
CA GLN A 22 -2.59 19.96 -55.21
C GLN A 22 -2.92 18.46 -55.11
N PRO A 23 -2.13 17.54 -55.68
CA PRO A 23 -2.31 16.13 -55.41
C PRO A 23 -2.20 15.91 -53.90
N PRO A 24 -3.08 15.09 -53.29
CA PRO A 24 -2.99 14.81 -51.86
C PRO A 24 -1.59 14.26 -51.54
N PRO A 25 -1.00 14.63 -50.39
CA PRO A 25 0.29 14.08 -49.99
C PRO A 25 0.20 12.55 -49.96
N GLN A 26 1.07 11.88 -50.72
CA GLN A 26 1.23 10.44 -50.61
C GLN A 26 1.83 10.15 -49.23
N TYR A 27 0.97 9.81 -48.27
CA TYR A 27 1.40 9.17 -47.03
C TYR A 27 1.94 7.79 -47.41
N SER A 28 3.26 7.64 -47.44
CA SER A 28 3.88 6.32 -47.43
C SER A 28 3.45 5.62 -46.15
N ALA A 29 2.72 4.51 -46.28
CA ALA A 29 2.39 3.67 -45.13
C ALA A 29 3.68 3.35 -44.35
N PRO A 30 3.68 3.44 -43.01
CA PRO A 30 4.82 3.02 -42.23
C PRO A 30 5.17 1.57 -42.61
N PRO A 31 6.47 1.21 -42.64
CA PRO A 31 6.89 -0.12 -43.04
C PRO A 31 6.13 -1.16 -42.22
N PRO A 32 5.63 -2.24 -42.85
CA PRO A 32 4.85 -3.25 -42.16
C PRO A 32 5.67 -3.84 -41.01
N VAL A 33 5.22 -3.59 -39.78
CA VAL A 33 5.79 -4.20 -38.59
C VAL A 33 5.34 -5.65 -38.58
N ILE A 34 6.24 -6.55 -38.96
CA ILE A 34 5.99 -7.99 -38.87
C ILE A 34 6.06 -8.34 -37.38
N PRO A 35 4.96 -8.76 -36.73
CA PRO A 35 5.01 -9.14 -35.34
C PRO A 35 5.93 -10.35 -35.18
N PRO A 36 6.64 -10.49 -34.04
CA PRO A 36 7.37 -11.71 -33.74
C PRO A 36 6.42 -12.91 -33.78
N SER A 37 6.95 -14.10 -34.05
CA SER A 37 6.16 -15.34 -34.02
C SER A 37 5.41 -15.46 -32.69
N PRO A 38 4.23 -16.10 -32.63
CA PRO A 38 3.45 -16.23 -31.40
C PRO A 38 4.27 -16.71 -30.19
N ASP A 39 5.24 -17.61 -30.42
CA ASP A 39 6.16 -18.09 -29.38
C ASP A 39 7.15 -16.99 -28.92
N ALA A 40 7.74 -16.22 -29.85
CA ALA A 40 8.61 -15.08 -29.51
C ALA A 40 7.84 -13.89 -28.91
N ALA A 41 6.60 -13.66 -29.34
CA ALA A 41 5.69 -12.68 -28.76
C ALA A 41 5.25 -13.08 -27.34
N SER A 42 5.10 -14.39 -27.07
CA SER A 42 4.82 -14.91 -25.74
C SER A 42 5.97 -14.67 -24.76
N LEU A 43 7.22 -14.72 -25.24
CA LEU A 43 8.42 -14.39 -24.45
C LEU A 43 8.41 -12.91 -24.01
N GLY A 44 7.97 -12.00 -24.89
CA GLY A 44 7.83 -10.57 -24.59
C GLY A 44 6.73 -10.24 -23.56
N LYS A 45 5.74 -11.12 -23.37
CA LYS A 45 4.71 -10.93 -22.33
C LYS A 45 5.26 -11.06 -20.91
N TYR A 46 6.36 -11.79 -20.73
CA TYR A 46 7.02 -11.96 -19.42
C TYR A 46 7.99 -10.80 -19.07
N GLY A 47 8.24 -9.86 -20.00
CA GLY A 47 9.21 -8.78 -19.84
C GLY A 47 8.61 -7.37 -19.63
N SER A 48 7.29 -7.23 -19.58
CA SER A 48 6.63 -5.92 -19.42
C SER A 48 5.80 -5.88 -18.14
N THR A 49 6.45 -5.79 -17.00
CA THR A 49 5.79 -5.47 -15.73
C THR A 49 5.36 -4.00 -15.78
N PRO A 50 4.06 -3.68 -15.88
CA PRO A 50 3.64 -2.30 -16.07
C PRO A 50 3.97 -1.51 -14.80
N VAL A 51 4.62 -0.36 -14.99
CA VAL A 51 4.99 0.55 -13.91
C VAL A 51 3.90 1.62 -13.79
N GLY A 52 3.38 1.83 -12.59
CA GLY A 52 2.48 2.96 -12.35
C GLY A 52 3.21 4.27 -12.68
N LEU A 53 2.73 5.06 -13.65
CA LEU A 53 3.49 6.24 -14.12
C LEU A 53 3.68 7.34 -13.06
N HIS A 54 2.83 7.34 -12.01
CA HIS A 54 2.85 8.33 -10.93
C HIS A 54 3.49 7.80 -9.65
N THR A 55 3.39 6.50 -9.37
CA THR A 55 4.04 5.84 -8.23
C THR A 55 5.36 5.21 -8.58
N GLY A 56 5.68 4.97 -9.85
CA GLY A 56 6.88 4.27 -10.30
C GLY A 56 7.08 2.84 -9.75
N ILE A 57 6.06 2.24 -9.12
CA ILE A 57 6.08 0.87 -8.61
C ILE A 57 5.71 -0.09 -9.76
N PRO A 58 6.51 -1.15 -10.03
CA PRO A 58 6.13 -2.19 -10.98
C PRO A 58 5.01 -3.07 -10.42
N ASN A 59 4.01 -3.37 -11.24
CA ASN A 59 2.94 -4.31 -10.88
C ASN A 59 3.39 -5.76 -11.09
N ILE A 60 4.03 -6.32 -10.07
CA ILE A 60 4.52 -7.71 -10.08
C ILE A 60 3.38 -8.62 -9.61
N SER A 61 2.81 -9.38 -10.53
CA SER A 61 1.76 -10.38 -10.25
C SER A 61 2.02 -11.68 -10.99
N ILE A 62 1.89 -12.80 -10.27
CA ILE A 62 2.06 -14.16 -10.79
C ILE A 62 0.72 -14.89 -10.67
N PRO A 63 0.02 -15.17 -11.78
CA PRO A 63 -1.21 -15.92 -11.75
C PRO A 63 -0.96 -17.38 -11.37
N ILE A 64 -1.81 -17.92 -10.48
CA ILE A 64 -1.76 -19.30 -10.00
C ILE A 64 -2.85 -20.12 -10.69
N TYR A 65 -4.10 -19.70 -10.51
CA TYR A 65 -5.26 -20.42 -11.02
C TYR A 65 -6.43 -19.46 -11.21
N THR A 66 -7.38 -19.80 -12.07
CA THR A 66 -8.61 -19.03 -12.23
C THR A 66 -9.78 -19.96 -12.06
N ILE A 67 -10.57 -19.74 -11.00
CA ILE A 67 -11.82 -20.46 -10.80
C ILE A 67 -12.79 -19.93 -11.85
N LYS A 68 -13.25 -20.83 -12.71
CA LYS A 68 -14.27 -20.53 -13.73
C LYS A 68 -15.48 -21.42 -13.50
N THR A 69 -16.60 -20.76 -13.25
CA THR A 69 -17.91 -21.38 -13.11
C THR A 69 -18.79 -20.97 -14.30
N SER A 70 -20.08 -21.25 -14.25
CA SER A 70 -20.99 -20.93 -15.36
C SER A 70 -21.19 -19.42 -15.54
N ARG A 71 -21.18 -18.67 -14.43
CA ARG A 71 -21.42 -17.22 -14.40
C ARG A 71 -20.31 -16.40 -13.75
N LEU A 72 -19.49 -17.01 -12.90
CA LEU A 72 -18.50 -16.30 -12.09
C LEU A 72 -17.08 -16.73 -12.46
N GLU A 73 -16.17 -15.75 -12.44
CA GLU A 73 -14.73 -15.93 -12.62
C GLU A 73 -14.01 -15.28 -11.44
N VAL A 74 -13.11 -16.04 -10.79
CA VAL A 74 -12.30 -15.56 -9.67
C VAL A 74 -10.83 -15.94 -9.93
N PRO A 75 -9.96 -14.97 -10.26
CA PRO A 75 -8.54 -15.22 -10.39
C PRO A 75 -7.89 -15.40 -9.00
N ILE A 76 -6.92 -16.30 -8.94
CA ILE A 76 -6.02 -16.54 -7.82
C ILE A 76 -4.61 -16.21 -8.30
N SER A 77 -3.95 -15.28 -7.63
CA SER A 77 -2.59 -14.85 -7.96
C SER A 77 -1.82 -14.45 -6.70
N ILE A 78 -0.50 -14.36 -6.81
CA ILE A 78 0.33 -13.69 -5.81
C ILE A 78 0.87 -12.39 -6.40
N SER A 79 0.95 -11.36 -5.57
CA SER A 79 1.45 -10.04 -5.93
C SER A 79 2.61 -9.66 -5.02
N TYR A 80 3.60 -8.94 -5.55
CA TYR A 80 4.67 -8.34 -4.74
C TYR A 80 4.60 -6.82 -4.80
N HIS A 81 4.57 -6.19 -3.63
CA HIS A 81 4.59 -4.73 -3.52
C HIS A 81 6.04 -4.22 -3.55
N ALA A 82 6.47 -3.75 -4.71
CA ALA A 82 7.83 -3.26 -4.97
C ALA A 82 8.10 -1.83 -4.43
N GLY A 83 7.56 -1.52 -3.26
CA GLY A 83 7.70 -0.22 -2.61
C GLY A 83 8.65 -0.21 -1.40
N GLY A 84 9.66 -1.07 -1.38
CA GLY A 84 10.60 -1.20 -0.26
C GLY A 84 10.03 -1.96 0.95
N VAL A 85 10.89 -2.20 1.93
CA VAL A 85 10.57 -2.89 3.18
C VAL A 85 10.82 -1.96 4.36
N LYS A 86 9.79 -1.66 5.15
CA LYS A 86 9.94 -0.90 6.38
C LYS A 86 10.43 -1.78 7.52
N VAL A 87 11.06 -1.15 8.50
CA VAL A 87 11.55 -1.85 9.70
C VAL A 87 10.39 -2.57 10.41
N SER A 88 9.25 -1.91 10.58
CA SER A 88 8.08 -2.48 11.26
C SER A 88 7.23 -3.41 10.40
N ASP A 89 7.61 -3.69 9.14
CA ASP A 89 6.81 -4.55 8.28
C ASP A 89 6.79 -6.00 8.78
N ILE A 90 5.58 -6.56 8.79
CA ILE A 90 5.31 -7.95 9.15
C ILE A 90 5.02 -8.72 7.87
N ALA A 91 5.64 -9.88 7.70
CA ALA A 91 5.43 -10.70 6.52
C ALA A 91 4.00 -11.28 6.50
N SER A 92 3.41 -11.34 5.29
CA SER A 92 2.19 -12.13 5.11
C SER A 92 2.50 -13.61 5.30
N TRP A 93 1.47 -14.46 5.32
CA TRP A 93 1.66 -15.91 5.36
C TRP A 93 2.32 -16.52 4.13
N ILE A 94 2.57 -15.75 3.05
CA ILE A 94 3.37 -16.21 1.92
C ILE A 94 4.75 -15.56 1.86
N GLY A 95 5.00 -14.48 2.61
CA GLY A 95 6.31 -13.82 2.69
C GLY A 95 6.23 -12.30 2.77
N LEU A 96 7.35 -11.67 3.12
CA LEU A 96 7.50 -10.22 3.22
C LEU A 96 7.31 -9.55 1.85
N GLY A 97 6.46 -8.52 1.80
CA GLY A 97 6.11 -7.80 0.57
C GLY A 97 5.21 -8.58 -0.40
N TRP A 98 4.94 -9.86 -0.16
CA TRP A 98 4.06 -10.69 -0.99
C TRP A 98 2.65 -10.75 -0.41
N SER A 99 1.63 -10.68 -1.27
CA SER A 99 0.22 -10.87 -0.91
C SER A 99 -0.43 -11.94 -1.79
N LEU A 100 -1.32 -12.73 -1.20
CA LEU A 100 -2.14 -13.69 -1.94
C LEU A 100 -3.47 -13.00 -2.30
N GLU A 101 -3.72 -12.86 -3.59
CA GLU A 101 -5.00 -12.40 -4.11
C GLU A 101 -5.89 -13.63 -4.36
N ALA A 102 -6.67 -14.01 -3.35
CA ALA A 102 -7.60 -15.12 -3.42
C ALA A 102 -8.88 -14.78 -2.64
N GLY A 103 -9.83 -14.11 -3.30
CA GLY A 103 -11.09 -13.67 -2.69
C GLY A 103 -11.17 -12.15 -2.56
N GLY A 104 -11.45 -11.67 -1.36
CA GLY A 104 -11.52 -10.25 -1.07
C GLY A 104 -11.67 -9.94 0.42
N VAL A 105 -11.46 -8.68 0.77
CA VAL A 105 -11.56 -8.17 2.13
C VAL A 105 -12.08 -6.73 2.12
N VAL A 106 -12.89 -6.39 3.13
CA VAL A 106 -13.15 -5.01 3.54
C VAL A 106 -12.43 -4.82 4.88
N SER A 107 -11.34 -4.05 4.91
CA SER A 107 -10.62 -3.72 6.14
C SER A 107 -11.01 -2.34 6.67
N ARG A 108 -10.81 -2.14 7.96
CA ARG A 108 -11.16 -0.91 8.68
C ARG A 108 -9.93 -0.34 9.37
N SER A 109 -9.71 0.94 9.19
CA SER A 109 -8.78 1.73 10.00
C SER A 109 -9.61 2.59 10.94
N VAL A 110 -9.63 2.22 12.21
CA VAL A 110 -10.31 2.98 13.26
C VAL A 110 -9.57 4.27 13.52
N VAL A 111 -10.26 5.40 13.50
CA VAL A 111 -9.70 6.71 13.85
C VAL A 111 -10.56 7.33 14.94
N GLY A 112 -9.95 7.69 16.07
CA GLY A 112 -10.73 8.04 17.25
C GLY A 112 -11.38 6.80 17.87
N ARG A 113 -12.71 6.73 17.87
CA ARG A 113 -13.47 5.59 18.41
C ARG A 113 -14.00 4.71 17.28
N SER A 114 -14.53 3.54 17.66
CA SER A 114 -15.19 2.66 16.70
C SER A 114 -16.61 3.17 16.40
N ASP A 115 -16.92 3.37 15.12
CA ASP A 115 -18.27 3.56 14.54
C ASP A 115 -19.28 2.38 14.77
N ASP A 116 -18.97 1.36 15.59
CA ASP A 116 -19.84 0.16 15.76
C ASP A 116 -21.21 0.45 16.40
N ALA A 117 -21.32 1.52 17.19
CA ALA A 117 -22.57 1.97 17.81
C ALA A 117 -23.41 2.89 16.92
N GLY A 118 -22.94 3.13 15.68
CA GLY A 118 -23.53 4.01 14.68
C GLY A 118 -22.47 4.98 14.14
N PHE A 119 -22.53 5.24 12.84
CA PHE A 119 -21.55 6.03 12.13
C PHE A 119 -21.63 7.50 12.52
N TRP A 120 -20.53 8.06 13.03
CA TRP A 120 -20.32 9.49 13.25
C TRP A 120 -21.59 10.27 13.64
N ILE A 121 -22.19 9.89 14.77
CA ILE A 121 -23.54 10.34 15.20
C ILE A 121 -23.51 11.74 15.82
N TYR A 122 -22.36 12.18 16.33
CA TYR A 122 -22.24 13.48 16.98
C TYR A 122 -21.98 14.58 15.95
N PRO A 123 -22.76 15.68 15.96
CA PRO A 123 -22.52 16.82 15.08
C PRO A 123 -21.17 17.46 15.43
N THR A 124 -20.28 17.49 14.45
CA THR A 124 -18.96 18.11 14.55
C THR A 124 -19.08 19.54 14.01
N LYS A 125 -18.68 20.50 14.83
CA LYS A 125 -18.59 21.89 14.39
C LYS A 125 -17.24 22.12 13.71
N PRO A 126 -17.18 22.81 12.56
CA PRO A 126 -15.93 23.34 12.04
C PRO A 126 -15.22 24.18 13.10
N ALA A 127 -13.89 24.22 13.08
CA ALA A 127 -13.12 25.02 14.04
C ALA A 127 -13.52 26.51 14.06
N ALA A 128 -14.06 27.03 12.97
CA ALA A 128 -14.55 28.40 12.85
C ALA A 128 -15.88 28.66 13.59
N ASP A 129 -16.63 27.60 13.88
CA ASP A 129 -17.96 27.66 14.51
C ASP A 129 -17.93 27.21 15.98
N LEU A 130 -16.75 26.86 16.50
CA LEU A 130 -16.54 26.54 17.91
C LEU A 130 -16.52 27.82 18.75
N ASP A 131 -17.27 27.84 19.84
CA ASP A 131 -17.24 28.91 20.84
C ASP A 131 -17.05 28.37 22.27
N ASP A 132 -17.02 29.26 23.26
CA ASP A 132 -16.80 28.89 24.67
C ASP A 132 -17.88 27.92 25.21
N SER A 133 -19.06 27.85 24.59
CA SER A 133 -20.13 26.90 24.98
C SER A 133 -19.87 25.47 24.51
N ASP A 134 -18.92 25.27 23.59
CA ASP A 134 -18.51 23.96 23.08
C ASP A 134 -17.37 23.33 23.88
N PHE A 135 -16.96 23.94 25.00
CA PHE A 135 -15.85 23.47 25.81
C PHE A 135 -15.97 21.99 26.21
N GLU A 136 -17.14 21.58 26.72
CA GLU A 136 -17.39 20.17 27.10
C GLU A 136 -17.27 19.24 25.90
N TYR A 137 -17.78 19.64 24.73
CA TYR A 137 -17.66 18.84 23.50
C TYR A 137 -16.20 18.69 23.05
N VAL A 138 -15.41 19.77 23.08
CA VAL A 138 -13.98 19.73 22.70
C VAL A 138 -13.19 18.89 23.71
N GLU A 139 -13.49 19.01 25.01
CA GLU A 139 -12.89 18.18 26.06
C GLU A 139 -13.24 16.70 25.89
N ASP A 140 -14.49 16.39 25.55
CA ASP A 140 -14.95 15.02 25.29
C ASP A 140 -14.30 14.40 24.05
N VAL A 141 -14.11 15.18 22.98
CA VAL A 141 -13.35 14.72 21.80
C VAL A 141 -11.87 14.51 22.16
N ALA A 142 -11.26 15.46 22.86
CA ALA A 142 -9.84 15.39 23.24
C ALA A 142 -9.54 14.24 24.21
N SER A 143 -10.49 13.90 25.09
CA SER A 143 -10.41 12.78 26.02
C SER A 143 -10.84 11.43 25.41
N GLY A 144 -11.32 11.43 24.16
CA GLY A 144 -11.78 10.23 23.46
C GLY A 144 -13.11 9.69 23.96
N ILE A 145 -13.92 10.53 24.62
CA ILE A 145 -15.30 10.24 25.04
C ILE A 145 -16.24 10.31 23.84
N VAL A 146 -16.12 11.35 23.01
CA VAL A 146 -16.89 11.57 21.78
C VAL A 146 -16.01 11.32 20.56
N ASP A 147 -16.61 10.76 19.51
CA ASP A 147 -15.90 10.52 18.26
C ASP A 147 -15.97 11.73 17.32
N GLY A 148 -14.81 12.20 16.87
CA GLY A 148 -14.67 13.42 16.09
C GLY A 148 -14.59 13.20 14.58
N GLU A 149 -14.47 11.97 14.12
CA GLU A 149 -14.26 11.61 12.72
C GLU A 149 -14.83 10.23 12.39
N SER A 150 -15.07 9.93 11.11
CA SER A 150 -15.49 8.59 10.68
C SER A 150 -14.29 7.71 10.38
N ASP A 151 -14.49 6.41 10.56
CA ASP A 151 -13.52 5.40 10.19
C ASP A 151 -13.30 5.29 8.67
N TYR A 152 -12.07 4.94 8.30
CA TYR A 152 -11.73 4.62 6.92
C TYR A 152 -11.89 3.13 6.67
N TYR A 153 -12.68 2.79 5.65
CA TYR A 153 -12.82 1.43 5.16
C TYR A 153 -12.09 1.28 3.83
N PHE A 154 -11.42 0.15 3.62
CA PHE A 154 -10.73 -0.20 2.39
C PHE A 154 -11.31 -1.50 1.87
N TYR A 155 -11.58 -1.60 0.56
CA TYR A 155 -12.00 -2.85 -0.04
C TYR A 155 -11.00 -3.30 -1.10
N ASN A 156 -10.82 -4.60 -1.21
CA ASN A 156 -10.21 -5.27 -2.36
C ASN A 156 -11.00 -6.55 -2.62
N PHE A 157 -11.53 -6.72 -3.84
CA PHE A 157 -12.13 -7.98 -4.27
C PHE A 157 -12.15 -8.07 -5.79
N ASN A 158 -11.89 -9.27 -6.32
CA ASN A 158 -12.05 -9.60 -7.75
C ASN A 158 -11.48 -8.55 -8.74
N GLY A 159 -10.28 -8.02 -8.46
CA GLY A 159 -9.60 -7.03 -9.29
C GLY A 159 -10.03 -5.57 -9.06
N ARG A 160 -10.91 -5.31 -8.09
CA ARG A 160 -11.33 -3.97 -7.68
C ARG A 160 -10.70 -3.63 -6.35
N SER A 161 -10.35 -2.36 -6.18
CA SER A 161 -9.94 -1.84 -4.88
C SER A 161 -10.30 -0.37 -4.74
N GLY A 162 -10.41 0.09 -3.50
CA GLY A 162 -10.72 1.48 -3.18
C GLY A 162 -10.89 1.66 -1.68
N LYS A 163 -11.30 2.85 -1.28
CA LYS A 163 -11.67 3.15 0.09
C LYS A 163 -13.05 3.81 0.15
N PHE A 164 -13.67 3.81 1.31
CA PHE A 164 -14.89 4.56 1.56
C PHE A 164 -14.97 5.01 3.02
N VAL A 165 -15.79 6.02 3.24
CA VAL A 165 -16.10 6.60 4.57
C VAL A 165 -17.60 6.78 4.67
N TYR A 166 -18.13 6.82 5.89
CA TYR A 166 -19.53 7.20 6.12
C TYR A 166 -19.58 8.69 6.46
N PRO A 167 -20.28 9.53 5.68
CA PRO A 167 -20.47 10.91 6.04
C PRO A 167 -21.26 11.02 7.36
N GLN A 168 -21.03 12.12 8.08
CA GLN A 168 -21.77 12.41 9.30
C GLN A 168 -23.29 12.39 9.05
N ASN A 169 -24.02 11.65 9.88
CA ASN A 169 -25.47 11.45 9.79
C ASN A 169 -25.96 10.81 8.47
N ASP A 170 -25.08 10.18 7.67
CA ASP A 170 -25.45 9.47 6.45
C ASP A 170 -24.88 8.05 6.44
N ASN A 171 -25.78 7.06 6.42
CA ASN A 171 -25.40 5.65 6.30
C ASN A 171 -25.11 5.24 4.84
N THR A 172 -24.98 6.21 3.93
CA THR A 172 -24.58 6.00 2.54
C THR A 172 -23.06 6.16 2.41
N PRO A 173 -22.33 5.09 2.08
CA PRO A 173 -20.88 5.16 2.00
C PRO A 173 -20.42 6.01 0.81
N PHE A 174 -19.46 6.89 1.05
CA PHE A 174 -18.81 7.71 0.03
C PHE A 174 -17.54 7.03 -0.47
N LEU A 175 -17.50 6.62 -1.74
CA LEU A 175 -16.41 5.84 -2.35
C LEU A 175 -15.29 6.73 -2.90
N ILE A 176 -14.05 6.29 -2.73
CA ILE A 176 -12.83 6.97 -3.19
C ILE A 176 -11.87 5.91 -3.80
N PRO A 177 -11.65 5.92 -5.13
CA PRO A 177 -12.38 6.71 -6.12
C PRO A 177 -13.85 6.27 -6.23
N GLN A 178 -14.69 7.09 -6.86
CA GLN A 178 -16.06 6.72 -7.13
C GLN A 178 -16.10 5.53 -8.09
N GLU A 179 -16.83 4.48 -7.70
CA GLU A 179 -16.98 3.23 -8.45
C GLU A 179 -18.47 2.87 -8.58
N PRO A 180 -18.92 2.21 -9.66
CA PRO A 180 -20.31 1.81 -9.86
C PRO A 180 -20.67 0.56 -9.04
N ILE A 181 -20.34 0.55 -7.75
CA ILE A 181 -20.65 -0.54 -6.81
C ILE A 181 -21.57 -0.02 -5.71
N LYS A 182 -22.41 -0.91 -5.18
CA LYS A 182 -23.27 -0.61 -4.03
C LYS A 182 -22.75 -1.33 -2.80
N VAL A 183 -22.27 -0.57 -1.82
CA VAL A 183 -21.86 -1.08 -0.51
C VAL A 183 -23.03 -1.00 0.46
N ILE A 184 -23.28 -2.10 1.18
CA ILE A 184 -24.34 -2.23 2.18
C ILE A 184 -23.70 -2.81 3.43
N PHE A 185 -23.92 -2.17 4.57
CA PHE A 185 -23.57 -2.70 5.88
C PHE A 185 -24.85 -3.05 6.62
N ASP A 186 -25.00 -4.33 6.98
CA ASP A 186 -26.16 -4.85 7.68
C ASP A 186 -25.74 -5.95 8.65
N SER A 187 -26.29 -5.92 9.87
CA SER A 187 -26.05 -6.95 10.89
C SER A 187 -24.56 -7.22 11.14
N LEU A 188 -23.77 -6.14 11.21
CA LEU A 188 -22.30 -6.14 11.36
C LEU A 188 -21.55 -6.89 10.25
N ARG A 189 -22.05 -6.85 9.02
CA ARG A 189 -21.43 -7.49 7.85
C ARG A 189 -21.55 -6.62 6.61
N PHE A 190 -20.56 -6.72 5.74
CA PHE A 190 -20.58 -6.00 4.47
C PHE A 190 -21.13 -6.87 3.34
N LYS A 191 -21.88 -6.23 2.45
CA LYS A 191 -22.29 -6.77 1.16
C LYS A 191 -22.00 -5.74 0.09
N ILE A 192 -21.31 -6.15 -0.96
CA ILE A 192 -21.03 -5.29 -2.12
C ILE A 192 -21.74 -5.88 -3.34
N ILE A 193 -22.43 -5.05 -4.10
CA ILE A 193 -23.07 -5.43 -5.37
C ILE A 193 -22.33 -4.71 -6.49
N ASP A 194 -21.84 -5.43 -7.49
CA ASP A 194 -21.18 -4.85 -8.66
C ASP A 194 -22.20 -4.36 -9.72
N GLU A 195 -21.71 -3.71 -10.77
CA GLU A 195 -22.55 -3.20 -11.86
C GLU A 195 -23.23 -4.30 -12.67
N SER A 196 -22.72 -5.54 -12.59
CA SER A 196 -23.31 -6.71 -13.23
C SER A 196 -24.41 -7.36 -12.37
N GLY A 197 -24.60 -6.89 -11.13
CA GLY A 197 -25.57 -7.40 -10.17
C GLY A 197 -25.06 -8.59 -9.35
N ASN A 198 -23.79 -8.99 -9.47
CA ASN A 198 -23.21 -10.03 -8.63
C ASN A 198 -23.07 -9.52 -7.19
N VAL A 199 -23.32 -10.41 -6.24
CA VAL A 199 -23.33 -10.07 -4.82
C VAL A 199 -22.13 -10.72 -4.13
N TYR A 200 -21.30 -9.88 -3.51
CA TYR A 200 -20.13 -10.25 -2.72
C TYR A 200 -20.46 -10.07 -1.24
N LYS A 201 -20.40 -11.14 -0.45
CA LYS A 201 -20.73 -11.12 0.99
C LYS A 201 -19.47 -11.25 1.83
N PHE A 202 -19.18 -10.26 2.66
CA PHE A 202 -18.03 -10.22 3.56
C PHE A 202 -18.51 -10.47 4.99
N ALA A 203 -18.43 -11.72 5.41
CA ALA A 203 -19.04 -12.19 6.67
C ALA A 203 -18.06 -12.92 7.60
N ALA A 204 -16.84 -13.22 7.14
CA ALA A 204 -15.80 -13.84 7.94
C ALA A 204 -14.96 -12.73 8.58
N ILE A 205 -15.03 -12.59 9.91
CA ILE A 205 -14.53 -11.39 10.61
C ILE A 205 -13.19 -11.69 11.27
N GLU A 206 -12.24 -10.78 11.13
CA GLU A 206 -11.01 -10.73 11.92
C GLU A 206 -11.16 -9.66 13.00
N TYR A 207 -10.68 -9.98 14.20
CA TYR A 207 -10.74 -9.11 15.36
C TYR A 207 -9.36 -8.61 15.76
N THR A 208 -9.34 -7.34 16.16
CA THR A 208 -8.21 -6.73 16.86
C THR A 208 -8.65 -6.36 18.27
N GLU A 209 -7.79 -6.63 19.24
CA GLU A 209 -8.00 -6.33 20.65
C GLU A 209 -6.84 -5.44 21.14
N GLY A 210 -7.15 -4.29 21.75
CA GLY A 210 -6.14 -3.48 22.40
C GLY A 210 -5.73 -4.09 23.74
N VAL A 211 -4.46 -4.00 24.11
CA VAL A 211 -4.02 -4.46 25.44
C VAL A 211 -4.36 -3.40 26.49
N GLY A 212 -5.31 -3.70 27.39
CA GLY A 212 -5.82 -2.79 28.42
C GLY A 212 -7.36 -2.78 28.49
N ASP A 213 -7.98 -1.65 28.85
CA ASP A 213 -9.45 -1.44 28.82
C ASP A 213 -10.00 -1.16 27.40
N GLU A 214 -9.22 -1.41 26.34
CA GLU A 214 -9.65 -1.22 24.94
C GLU A 214 -10.47 -2.44 24.48
N ALA A 215 -11.74 -2.22 24.11
CA ALA A 215 -12.63 -3.29 23.66
C ALA A 215 -12.16 -3.92 22.33
N SER A 216 -12.38 -5.24 22.18
CA SER A 216 -12.18 -5.94 20.91
C SER A 216 -13.14 -5.40 19.84
N PHE A 217 -12.64 -5.18 18.63
CA PHE A 217 -13.43 -4.69 17.50
C PHE A 217 -13.12 -5.45 16.20
N PRO A 218 -14.10 -5.55 15.28
CA PRO A 218 -13.87 -6.07 13.92
C PRO A 218 -12.89 -5.18 13.14
N SER A 219 -11.72 -5.71 12.80
CA SER A 219 -10.70 -4.99 12.00
C SER A 219 -10.81 -5.30 10.50
N SER A 220 -11.25 -6.50 10.14
CA SER A 220 -11.38 -6.91 8.74
C SER A 220 -12.57 -7.84 8.52
N TYR A 221 -13.22 -7.72 7.36
CA TYR A 221 -14.35 -8.54 6.90
C TYR A 221 -13.95 -9.23 5.61
N PHE A 222 -13.64 -10.51 5.68
CA PHE A 222 -13.24 -11.33 4.54
C PHE A 222 -14.45 -11.87 3.77
N LEU A 223 -14.27 -11.97 2.45
CA LEU A 223 -15.25 -12.47 1.50
C LEU A 223 -15.60 -13.91 1.83
N SER A 224 -16.87 -14.18 2.07
CA SER A 224 -17.41 -15.50 2.45
C SER A 224 -18.19 -16.17 1.32
N GLU A 225 -18.81 -15.39 0.43
CA GLU A 225 -19.61 -15.91 -0.67
C GLU A 225 -19.67 -14.89 -1.82
N ILE A 226 -19.64 -15.39 -3.06
CA ILE A 226 -20.02 -14.67 -4.28
C ILE A 226 -21.25 -15.35 -4.86
N VAL A 227 -22.28 -14.56 -5.19
CA VAL A 227 -23.52 -15.04 -5.79
C VAL A 227 -23.72 -14.31 -7.11
N SER A 228 -24.00 -15.06 -8.19
CA SER A 228 -24.30 -14.46 -9.49
C SER A 228 -25.58 -13.62 -9.44
N ALA A 229 -25.70 -12.63 -10.33
CA ALA A 229 -26.87 -11.75 -10.39
C ALA A 229 -28.21 -12.51 -10.55
N ASP A 230 -28.21 -13.64 -11.26
CA ASP A 230 -29.37 -14.51 -11.47
C ASP A 230 -29.57 -15.56 -10.34
N ASN A 231 -28.74 -15.53 -9.30
CA ASN A 231 -28.69 -16.50 -8.20
C ASN A 231 -28.43 -17.97 -8.59
N SER A 232 -28.02 -18.22 -9.84
CA SER A 232 -27.79 -19.58 -10.35
C SER A 232 -26.42 -20.16 -9.99
N ASP A 233 -25.45 -19.32 -9.66
CA ASP A 233 -24.06 -19.71 -9.40
C ASP A 233 -23.55 -19.13 -8.08
N ARG A 234 -22.72 -19.91 -7.38
CA ARG A 234 -22.20 -19.58 -6.05
C ARG A 234 -20.78 -20.07 -5.88
N ILE A 235 -19.95 -19.23 -5.29
CA ILE A 235 -18.59 -19.57 -4.85
C ILE A 235 -18.49 -19.22 -3.36
N SER A 236 -18.12 -20.18 -2.53
CA SER A 236 -18.03 -20.01 -1.06
C SER A 236 -16.59 -20.07 -0.59
N PHE A 237 -16.27 -19.29 0.44
CA PHE A 237 -14.94 -19.14 1.02
C PHE A 237 -15.01 -19.47 2.50
N THR A 238 -14.14 -20.35 2.96
CA THR A 238 -14.04 -20.74 4.37
C THR A 238 -12.67 -20.38 4.92
N TYR A 239 -12.64 -20.06 6.20
CA TYR A 239 -11.45 -19.55 6.86
C TYR A 239 -11.20 -20.26 8.18
N ALA A 240 -9.95 -20.22 8.62
CA ALA A 240 -9.53 -20.70 9.93
C ALA A 240 -8.70 -19.64 10.65
N TYR A 241 -8.88 -19.53 11.96
CA TYR A 241 -8.07 -18.65 12.78
C TYR A 241 -6.69 -19.25 13.04
N ASP A 242 -5.69 -18.38 13.11
CA ASP A 242 -4.42 -18.65 13.77
C ASP A 242 -4.53 -18.25 15.26
N THR A 243 -3.57 -18.70 16.08
CA THR A 243 -3.44 -18.20 17.44
C THR A 243 -3.20 -16.68 17.43
N PRO A 244 -3.86 -15.89 18.29
CA PRO A 244 -3.65 -14.45 18.33
C PRO A 244 -2.18 -14.09 18.58
N TYR A 245 -1.69 -13.06 17.90
CA TYR A 245 -0.32 -12.55 18.07
C TYR A 245 -0.34 -11.07 18.40
N ALA A 246 0.68 -10.62 19.14
CA ALA A 246 0.82 -9.23 19.54
C ALA A 246 1.61 -8.42 18.50
N ILE A 247 1.09 -7.26 18.13
CA ILE A 247 1.83 -6.19 17.46
C ILE A 247 2.02 -5.06 18.46
N GLY A 248 3.26 -4.64 18.65
CA GLY A 248 3.62 -3.51 19.50
C GLY A 248 3.93 -2.26 18.69
N ASN A 249 3.44 -1.12 19.16
CA ASN A 249 3.84 0.22 18.73
C ASN A 249 4.49 0.95 19.90
N VAL A 250 5.63 1.59 19.65
CA VAL A 250 6.34 2.38 20.67
C VAL A 250 6.36 3.84 20.24
N THR A 251 5.79 4.69 21.08
CA THR A 251 5.84 6.15 20.92
C THR A 251 6.91 6.70 21.83
N TYR A 252 7.77 7.56 21.28
CA TYR A 252 8.80 8.27 22.02
C TYR A 252 8.41 9.74 22.11
N VAL A 253 8.32 10.25 23.33
CA VAL A 253 7.94 11.64 23.60
C VAL A 253 9.03 12.30 24.41
N GLU A 254 9.44 13.48 23.99
CA GLU A 254 10.35 14.34 24.72
C GLU A 254 9.71 15.70 24.90
N THR A 255 9.57 16.15 26.14
CA THR A 255 8.86 17.39 26.49
C THR A 255 9.82 18.35 27.14
N VAL A 256 9.85 19.58 26.62
CA VAL A 256 10.55 20.72 27.21
C VAL A 256 9.52 21.79 27.59
N GLY A 257 9.62 22.34 28.79
CA GLY A 257 8.67 23.37 29.23
C GLY A 257 8.88 23.85 30.66
N GLN A 258 7.82 24.44 31.21
CA GLN A 258 7.72 24.81 32.61
C GLN A 258 6.86 23.78 33.34
N LYS A 259 7.25 23.42 34.58
CA LYS A 259 6.43 22.58 35.45
C LYS A 259 5.74 23.43 36.50
N CYS A 260 4.43 23.27 36.65
CA CYS A 260 3.71 23.81 37.81
C CYS A 260 4.01 22.94 39.04
N VAL A 261 4.56 23.54 40.08
CA VAL A 261 4.85 22.88 41.36
C VAL A 261 3.83 23.33 42.39
N PRO A 262 3.10 22.42 43.06
CA PRO A 262 2.24 22.77 44.17
C PRO A 262 3.06 23.47 45.25
N GLY A 263 2.62 24.63 45.73
CA GLY A 263 3.22 25.22 46.91
C GLY A 263 2.87 24.42 48.17
N GLY A 264 3.68 24.57 49.22
CA GLY A 264 3.35 24.04 50.55
C GLY A 264 2.19 24.80 51.20
N GLU A 265 1.94 24.56 52.50
CA GLU A 265 0.94 25.33 53.25
C GLU A 265 1.16 26.85 53.08
N ASN A 266 0.13 27.55 52.61
CA ASN A 266 0.11 29.00 52.34
C ASN A 266 1.04 29.49 51.21
N VAL A 267 1.51 28.61 50.32
CA VAL A 267 2.28 28.99 49.13
C VAL A 267 1.43 28.68 47.88
N PRO A 268 1.11 29.68 47.03
CA PRO A 268 0.46 29.40 45.74
C PRO A 268 1.34 28.52 44.85
N PRO A 269 0.75 27.74 43.93
CA PRO A 269 1.52 27.04 42.91
C PRO A 269 2.42 28.01 42.13
N TYR A 270 3.64 27.57 41.80
CA TYR A 270 4.59 28.37 41.04
C TYR A 270 5.18 27.55 39.88
N LEU A 271 5.63 28.26 38.85
CA LEU A 271 6.25 27.66 37.68
C LEU A 271 7.76 27.50 37.91
N VAL A 272 8.29 26.34 37.50
CA VAL A 272 9.72 26.07 37.48
C VAL A 272 10.15 25.86 36.04
N ASP A 273 11.13 26.65 35.61
CA ASP A 273 11.79 26.51 34.31
C ASP A 273 12.65 25.23 34.27
N ASN A 274 12.94 24.73 33.07
CA ASN A 274 13.77 23.54 32.81
C ASN A 274 13.10 22.19 33.05
N MET A 275 11.78 22.08 32.85
CA MET A 275 11.18 20.75 32.69
C MET A 275 11.70 20.13 31.40
N HIS A 276 12.40 19.00 31.51
CA HIS A 276 12.86 18.22 30.38
C HIS A 276 12.64 16.74 30.67
N THR A 277 11.58 16.17 30.12
CA THR A 277 11.18 14.79 30.38
C THR A 277 11.22 13.94 29.13
N LYS A 278 11.71 12.71 29.26
CA LYS A 278 11.69 11.68 28.22
C LYS A 278 10.71 10.60 28.64
N ASN A 279 9.76 10.30 27.78
CA ASN A 279 8.76 9.27 28.02
C ASN A 279 8.69 8.31 26.83
N THR A 280 8.46 7.03 27.11
CA THR A 280 8.29 5.98 26.11
C THR A 280 7.00 5.26 26.41
N ILE A 281 6.06 5.31 25.48
CA ILE A 281 4.74 4.69 25.62
C ILE A 281 4.69 3.51 24.65
N ALA A 282 4.72 2.30 25.20
CA ALA A 282 4.51 1.09 24.43
C ALA A 282 3.04 0.68 24.51
N ARG A 283 2.39 0.49 23.36
CA ARG A 283 1.05 -0.09 23.25
C ARG A 283 1.14 -1.36 22.42
N SER A 284 0.39 -2.38 22.79
CA SER A 284 0.26 -3.59 21.98
C SER A 284 -1.19 -3.87 21.63
N ARG A 285 -1.38 -4.55 20.50
CA ARG A 285 -2.67 -5.06 20.04
C ARG A 285 -2.54 -6.55 19.76
N LEU A 286 -3.52 -7.33 20.15
CA LEU A 286 -3.66 -8.73 19.78
C LEU A 286 -4.49 -8.82 18.50
N ILE A 287 -4.01 -9.55 17.51
CA ILE A 287 -4.71 -9.77 16.25
C ILE A 287 -4.98 -11.25 16.08
N SER A 288 -6.26 -11.59 15.87
CA SER A 288 -6.69 -12.96 15.59
C SER A 288 -6.72 -13.20 14.09
N SER A 289 -5.54 -13.40 13.49
CA SER A 289 -5.39 -13.52 12.03
C SER A 289 -6.28 -14.60 11.44
N LEU A 290 -6.97 -14.25 10.35
CA LEU A 290 -7.84 -15.15 9.62
C LEU A 290 -7.17 -15.65 8.32
N ARG A 291 -7.14 -16.98 8.13
CA ARG A 291 -6.50 -17.65 6.99
C ARG A 291 -7.52 -18.32 6.10
N LEU A 292 -7.45 -18.07 4.79
CA LEU A 292 -8.30 -18.77 3.83
C LEU A 292 -7.96 -20.26 3.89
N ALA A 293 -8.97 -21.11 4.06
CA ALA A 293 -8.80 -22.56 4.18
C ALA A 293 -9.28 -23.28 2.90
N GLU A 294 -10.43 -22.87 2.38
CA GLU A 294 -11.00 -23.48 1.17
C GLU A 294 -11.87 -22.50 0.39
N ILE A 295 -11.79 -22.56 -0.93
CA ILE A 295 -12.79 -22.00 -1.84
C ILE A 295 -13.54 -23.16 -2.51
N SER A 296 -14.86 -23.22 -2.36
CA SER A 296 -15.71 -24.25 -2.95
C SER A 296 -16.67 -23.68 -3.98
N TYR A 297 -16.89 -24.44 -5.05
CA TYR A 297 -17.76 -24.08 -6.18
C TYR A 297 -18.35 -25.35 -6.81
N ALA A 298 -19.32 -25.19 -7.71
CA ALA A 298 -20.10 -26.32 -8.25
C ALA A 298 -19.25 -27.49 -8.78
N ASN A 299 -18.13 -27.17 -9.47
CA ASN A 299 -17.31 -28.12 -10.20
C ASN A 299 -16.01 -28.53 -9.49
N GLY A 300 -15.74 -28.03 -8.27
CA GLY A 300 -14.46 -28.26 -7.64
C GLY A 300 -14.25 -27.48 -6.35
N LYS A 301 -13.01 -27.54 -5.87
CA LYS A 301 -12.57 -26.77 -4.71
C LYS A 301 -11.09 -26.45 -4.80
N VAL A 302 -10.69 -25.37 -4.13
CA VAL A 302 -9.29 -24.98 -3.93
C VAL A 302 -9.02 -25.01 -2.44
N GLU A 303 -8.04 -25.80 -2.02
CA GLU A 303 -7.64 -25.94 -0.61
C GLU A 303 -6.31 -25.20 -0.37
N PHE A 304 -6.22 -24.53 0.77
CA PHE A 304 -5.06 -23.76 1.21
C PHE A 304 -4.46 -24.43 2.44
N VAL A 305 -3.34 -25.13 2.25
CA VAL A 305 -2.69 -25.91 3.28
C VAL A 305 -1.80 -25.00 4.12
N ARG A 306 -2.13 -24.89 5.41
CA ARG A 306 -1.33 -24.16 6.39
C ARG A 306 -0.18 -25.01 6.92
N ASP A 307 0.93 -24.35 7.19
CA ASP A 307 2.06 -24.88 7.94
C ASP A 307 2.33 -24.00 9.16
N PHE A 308 2.70 -24.64 10.27
CA PHE A 308 2.86 -24.01 11.58
C PHE A 308 4.33 -24.01 12.04
N THR A 309 5.29 -24.25 11.14
CA THR A 309 6.73 -24.18 11.46
C THR A 309 7.31 -22.78 11.26
N ARG A 310 6.45 -21.76 11.21
CA ARG A 310 6.84 -20.38 10.98
C ARG A 310 7.63 -19.81 12.18
N GLN A 311 8.70 -19.05 11.93
CA GLN A 311 9.59 -18.51 12.98
C GLN A 311 9.29 -17.05 13.37
N ASP A 312 8.55 -16.33 12.54
CA ASP A 312 8.00 -15.00 12.81
C ASP A 312 6.48 -15.09 13.06
N ALA A 313 5.81 -13.95 13.20
CA ALA A 313 4.36 -13.89 13.42
C ALA A 313 3.63 -13.40 12.15
N PRO A 314 2.36 -13.78 11.92
CA PRO A 314 1.51 -14.67 12.75
C PRO A 314 1.89 -16.15 12.65
N GLU A 315 1.23 -17.03 13.41
CA GLU A 315 1.63 -18.43 13.64
C GLU A 315 1.82 -19.29 12.37
N SER A 316 0.96 -19.13 11.36
CA SER A 316 1.01 -19.98 10.16
C SER A 316 1.55 -19.28 8.91
N ARG A 317 2.08 -20.11 8.01
CA ARG A 317 2.36 -19.78 6.61
C ARG A 317 1.51 -20.63 5.66
N LEU A 318 1.34 -20.20 4.43
CA LEU A 318 0.77 -21.01 3.36
C LEU A 318 1.85 -21.94 2.80
N ALA A 319 1.66 -23.25 2.94
CA ALA A 319 2.59 -24.25 2.43
C ALA A 319 2.26 -24.65 0.99
N GLN A 320 0.97 -24.85 0.71
CA GLN A 320 0.53 -25.40 -0.56
C GLN A 320 -0.89 -24.92 -0.91
N ILE A 321 -1.15 -24.73 -2.20
CA ILE A 321 -2.51 -24.62 -2.74
C ILE A 321 -2.80 -25.87 -3.55
N ASN A 322 -3.90 -26.57 -3.23
CA ASN A 322 -4.33 -27.77 -3.94
C ASN A 322 -5.61 -27.48 -4.74
N ILE A 323 -5.60 -27.84 -6.03
CA ILE A 323 -6.74 -27.67 -6.93
C ILE A 323 -7.44 -29.02 -7.14
N TYR A 324 -8.72 -29.08 -6.81
CA TYR A 324 -9.54 -30.28 -6.93
C TYR A 324 -10.69 -30.09 -7.91
N VAL A 325 -10.98 -31.13 -8.69
CA VAL A 325 -12.17 -31.23 -9.52
C VAL A 325 -13.15 -32.21 -8.88
N ARG A 326 -14.43 -31.86 -8.87
CA ARG A 326 -15.50 -32.71 -8.38
C ARG A 326 -15.88 -33.76 -9.44
N ASN A 327 -15.87 -35.02 -9.05
CA ASN A 327 -16.25 -36.14 -9.89
C ASN A 327 -17.78 -36.33 -9.88
N GLY A 328 -18.32 -37.09 -10.85
CA GLY A 328 -19.77 -37.34 -10.95
C GLY A 328 -20.36 -38.12 -9.76
N ASP A 329 -19.54 -38.84 -9.01
CA ASP A 329 -19.91 -39.54 -7.76
C ASP A 329 -19.86 -38.63 -6.51
N GLY A 330 -19.49 -37.36 -6.68
CA GLY A 330 -19.34 -36.39 -5.61
C GLY A 330 -17.97 -36.38 -4.91
N SER A 331 -17.06 -37.30 -5.24
CA SER A 331 -15.68 -37.30 -4.73
C SER A 331 -14.83 -36.21 -5.41
N TYR A 332 -13.65 -35.92 -4.85
CA TYR A 332 -12.74 -34.90 -5.36
C TYR A 332 -11.41 -35.51 -5.81
N THR A 333 -10.97 -35.18 -7.02
CA THR A 333 -9.67 -35.57 -7.55
C THR A 333 -8.74 -34.36 -7.57
N LYS A 334 -7.57 -34.46 -6.92
CA LYS A 334 -6.53 -33.43 -7.01
C LYS A 334 -5.96 -33.42 -8.43
N ARG A 335 -5.91 -32.24 -9.05
CA ARG A 335 -5.40 -32.05 -10.41
C ARG A 335 -4.08 -31.32 -10.47
N LYS A 336 -3.85 -30.40 -9.55
CA LYS A 336 -2.64 -29.59 -9.48
C LYS A 336 -2.35 -29.23 -8.03
N SER A 337 -1.08 -28.95 -7.75
CA SER A 337 -0.70 -28.28 -6.52
C SER A 337 0.33 -27.19 -6.79
N PHE A 338 0.37 -26.19 -5.92
CA PHE A 338 1.35 -25.11 -5.95
C PHE A 338 2.06 -25.08 -4.60
N ASP A 339 3.35 -25.41 -4.59
CA ASP A 339 4.15 -25.42 -3.37
C ASP A 339 4.83 -24.07 -3.19
N PHE A 340 4.76 -23.54 -1.96
CA PHE A 340 5.36 -22.28 -1.57
C PHE A 340 6.67 -22.53 -0.83
N GLY A 341 7.77 -22.16 -1.46
CA GLY A 341 9.11 -22.28 -0.90
C GLY A 341 9.36 -21.25 0.19
N GLU A 342 9.92 -21.70 1.31
CA GLU A 342 10.21 -20.84 2.46
C GLU A 342 11.68 -20.41 2.54
N GLY A 343 11.90 -19.35 3.31
CA GLY A 343 13.18 -18.82 3.75
C GLY A 343 12.92 -17.71 4.76
N TYR A 344 13.98 -17.17 5.36
CA TYR A 344 13.85 -16.05 6.30
C TYR A 344 14.89 -14.98 6.04
N PHE A 345 14.49 -13.73 6.22
CA PHE A 345 15.43 -12.65 6.50
C PHE A 345 15.74 -12.67 7.99
N GLU A 346 17.01 -12.92 8.33
CA GLU A 346 17.47 -12.99 9.71
C GLU A 346 18.28 -11.74 10.07
N SER A 347 17.79 -11.04 11.11
CA SER A 347 18.47 -9.86 11.66
C SER A 347 19.70 -10.27 12.48
N ASN A 348 20.72 -9.41 12.54
CA ASN A 348 21.92 -9.66 13.36
C ASN A 348 21.62 -9.60 14.87
N THR A 349 20.63 -8.80 15.25
CA THR A 349 20.16 -8.60 16.63
C THR A 349 18.69 -9.01 16.75
N GLY A 350 18.05 -8.72 17.88
CA GLY A 350 16.64 -9.06 18.12
C GLY A 350 16.45 -10.43 18.78
N THR A 351 15.21 -10.73 19.15
CA THR A 351 14.85 -11.93 19.92
C THR A 351 13.53 -12.49 19.43
N SER A 352 13.41 -13.82 19.42
CA SER A 352 12.16 -14.50 19.04
C SER A 352 11.66 -14.05 17.66
N THR A 353 10.37 -13.71 17.55
CA THR A 353 9.70 -13.37 16.29
C THR A 353 10.21 -12.09 15.63
N SER A 354 10.76 -11.12 16.39
CA SER A 354 11.24 -9.86 15.78
C SER A 354 12.53 -10.00 14.99
N LYS A 355 13.26 -11.12 15.19
CA LYS A 355 14.52 -11.42 14.51
C LYS A 355 14.32 -11.91 13.08
N TYR A 356 13.20 -12.58 12.82
CA TYR A 356 12.92 -13.28 11.57
C TYR A 356 11.82 -12.55 10.79
N ARG A 357 11.89 -12.59 9.46
CA ARG A 357 10.76 -12.26 8.57
C ARG A 357 10.66 -13.30 7.48
N LEU A 358 9.48 -13.91 7.30
CA LEU A 358 9.24 -14.93 6.28
C LEU A 358 9.54 -14.39 4.88
N LYS A 359 10.17 -15.21 4.04
CA LYS A 359 10.56 -14.90 2.66
C LYS A 359 10.06 -15.98 1.72
N LEU A 360 9.38 -15.58 0.64
CA LEU A 360 9.01 -16.50 -0.44
C LEU A 360 10.23 -16.76 -1.31
N THR A 361 10.73 -17.99 -1.37
CA THR A 361 11.93 -18.30 -2.17
C THR A 361 11.60 -18.83 -3.55
N ASN A 362 10.49 -19.55 -3.68
CA ASN A 362 10.03 -20.11 -4.95
C ASN A 362 8.54 -20.46 -4.93
N LEU A 363 7.97 -20.62 -6.12
CA LEU A 363 6.62 -21.16 -6.34
C LEU A 363 6.73 -22.30 -7.35
N VAL A 364 6.33 -23.51 -6.95
CA VAL A 364 6.42 -24.72 -7.77
C VAL A 364 5.03 -25.22 -8.13
N GLU A 365 4.66 -25.14 -9.40
CA GLU A 365 3.46 -25.81 -9.94
C GLU A 365 3.78 -27.29 -10.18
N ARG A 366 2.95 -28.17 -9.63
CA ARG A 366 3.00 -29.62 -9.87
C ARG A 366 1.75 -30.11 -10.58
N ASP A 367 1.96 -31.07 -11.46
CA ASP A 367 0.87 -31.80 -12.12
C ASP A 367 0.22 -32.83 -11.19
N ASP A 368 -0.77 -33.55 -11.72
CA ASP A 368 -1.49 -34.61 -11.01
C ASP A 368 -0.60 -35.80 -10.64
N ALA A 369 0.47 -36.03 -11.40
CA ALA A 369 1.51 -37.01 -11.12
C ALA A 369 2.63 -36.48 -10.19
N THR A 370 2.47 -35.27 -9.63
CA THR A 370 3.41 -34.58 -8.73
C THR A 370 4.74 -34.14 -9.35
N ASN A 371 4.87 -34.23 -10.68
CA ASN A 371 6.05 -33.73 -11.38
C ASN A 371 6.06 -32.20 -11.36
N VAL A 372 7.25 -31.61 -11.35
CA VAL A 372 7.41 -30.16 -11.45
C VAL A 372 7.06 -29.73 -12.88
N ALA A 373 5.94 -29.03 -13.02
CA ALA A 373 5.49 -28.49 -14.31
C ALA A 373 6.10 -27.11 -14.56
N ARG A 374 6.09 -26.24 -13.56
CA ARG A 374 6.64 -24.87 -13.64
C ARG A 374 7.26 -24.47 -12.31
N LYS A 375 8.32 -23.65 -12.37
CA LYS A 375 8.98 -23.13 -11.17
C LYS A 375 9.33 -21.66 -11.36
N HIS A 376 8.90 -20.83 -10.41
CA HIS A 376 9.41 -19.48 -10.23
C HIS A 376 10.41 -19.48 -9.07
N ALA A 377 11.45 -18.66 -9.13
CA ALA A 377 12.33 -18.40 -8.00
C ALA A 377 12.50 -16.90 -7.77
N PHE A 378 12.66 -16.52 -6.51
CA PHE A 378 12.69 -15.13 -6.06
C PHE A 378 13.98 -14.89 -5.30
N LEU A 379 14.78 -13.93 -5.78
CA LEU A 379 16.04 -13.53 -5.17
C LEU A 379 15.91 -12.11 -4.66
N TYR A 380 16.53 -11.83 -3.51
CA TYR A 380 16.39 -10.58 -2.78
C TYR A 380 17.75 -9.95 -2.53
N GLU A 381 17.76 -8.66 -2.22
CA GLU A 381 18.97 -7.96 -1.81
C GLU A 381 19.30 -8.29 -0.34
N GLU A 382 20.26 -9.17 -0.13
CA GLU A 382 20.66 -9.68 1.19
C GLU A 382 22.12 -9.31 1.54
N SER A 383 22.79 -8.49 0.73
CA SER A 383 24.11 -7.93 1.09
C SER A 383 24.02 -6.98 2.29
N VAL A 384 22.84 -6.38 2.49
CA VAL A 384 22.46 -5.65 3.69
C VAL A 384 21.39 -6.44 4.43
N LYS A 385 21.59 -6.64 5.73
CA LYS A 385 20.61 -7.31 6.58
C LYS A 385 19.61 -6.32 7.13
N LEU A 386 18.34 -6.71 7.12
CA LEU A 386 17.29 -5.98 7.82
C LEU A 386 17.56 -5.99 9.33
N PRO A 387 17.25 -4.90 10.05
CA PRO A 387 17.26 -4.89 11.50
C PRO A 387 16.00 -5.62 12.04
N PRO A 388 15.93 -5.91 13.35
CA PRO A 388 14.73 -6.45 13.97
C PRO A 388 13.49 -5.57 13.73
N THR A 389 12.30 -6.16 13.75
CA THR A 389 11.04 -5.42 13.44
C THR A 389 10.72 -4.27 14.40
N ASN A 390 11.32 -4.28 15.59
CA ASN A 390 11.17 -3.26 16.62
C ASN A 390 12.38 -2.31 16.73
N SER A 391 13.26 -2.26 15.72
CA SER A 391 14.45 -1.40 15.74
C SER A 391 14.12 0.09 15.56
N CYS A 392 14.89 0.95 16.22
CA CYS A 392 14.86 2.41 16.01
C CYS A 392 15.73 2.87 14.84
N ALA A 393 16.44 1.95 14.17
CA ALA A 393 17.29 2.23 13.01
C ALA A 393 16.44 2.48 11.75
N GLN A 394 15.55 3.47 11.81
CA GLN A 394 14.66 3.82 10.72
C GLN A 394 14.84 5.29 10.33
N ASP A 395 14.51 5.61 9.07
CA ASP A 395 14.36 6.96 8.57
C ASP A 395 12.96 7.53 8.83
N TRP A 396 12.74 8.78 8.42
CA TRP A 396 11.47 9.51 8.54
C TRP A 396 10.23 8.74 8.04
N TRP A 397 10.38 7.85 7.04
CA TRP A 397 9.29 7.06 6.46
C TRP A 397 9.22 5.61 6.98
N GLY A 398 10.11 5.24 7.91
CA GLY A 398 10.15 3.93 8.53
C GLY A 398 11.04 2.91 7.83
N PHE A 399 11.80 3.31 6.80
CA PHE A 399 12.75 2.42 6.12
C PHE A 399 14.05 2.31 6.88
N TYR A 400 14.73 1.18 6.72
CA TYR A 400 16.02 0.96 7.37
C TYR A 400 17.05 1.98 6.88
N ASN A 401 17.74 2.64 7.82
CA ASN A 401 18.71 3.69 7.49
C ASN A 401 20.15 3.42 7.96
N GLY A 402 20.44 2.19 8.40
CA GLY A 402 21.78 1.79 8.83
C GLY A 402 22.24 2.42 10.15
N LYS A 403 21.38 3.12 10.89
CA LYS A 403 21.72 3.77 12.17
C LYS A 403 21.33 2.89 13.36
N ASP A 404 21.98 1.73 13.47
CA ASP A 404 21.72 0.72 14.51
C ASP A 404 21.91 1.22 15.95
N ALA A 405 22.59 2.36 16.14
CA ALA A 405 22.79 2.98 17.45
C ALA A 405 21.61 3.85 17.92
N ASN A 406 20.61 4.11 17.06
CA ASN A 406 19.40 4.85 17.45
C ASN A 406 18.70 4.14 18.62
N LYS A 407 18.33 4.89 19.66
CA LYS A 407 17.62 4.35 20.85
C LYS A 407 16.17 4.84 20.98
N SER A 408 15.78 5.78 20.13
CA SER A 408 14.42 6.30 20.02
C SER A 408 14.16 6.71 18.57
N LEU A 409 12.96 7.20 18.29
CA LEU A 409 12.61 7.82 17.01
C LEU A 409 12.68 9.35 17.03
N VAL A 410 13.03 9.95 18.17
CA VAL A 410 13.17 11.40 18.33
C VAL A 410 14.51 11.82 17.74
N ALA A 411 14.45 12.60 16.67
CA ALA A 411 15.64 13.09 15.97
C ALA A 411 16.48 14.00 16.88
N THR A 412 17.80 13.90 16.77
CA THR A 412 18.71 14.79 17.49
C THR A 412 18.56 16.22 17.00
N GLU A 413 18.07 17.11 17.86
CA GLU A 413 17.86 18.52 17.55
C GLU A 413 18.21 19.42 18.74
N THR A 414 18.48 20.70 18.48
CA THR A 414 18.57 21.72 19.53
C THR A 414 17.41 22.70 19.35
N ILE A 415 16.48 22.69 20.30
CA ILE A 415 15.34 23.61 20.33
C ILE A 415 15.60 24.74 21.34
N SER A 416 14.94 25.88 21.16
CA SER A 416 15.02 27.01 22.10
C SER A 416 13.69 27.19 22.82
N PHE A 417 13.70 27.16 24.15
CA PHE A 417 12.54 27.43 24.99
C PHE A 417 12.91 28.50 26.02
N LEU A 418 12.13 29.59 26.11
CA LEU A 418 12.44 30.77 26.94
C LEU A 418 13.88 31.29 26.73
N ASN A 419 14.33 31.34 25.47
CA ASN A 419 15.69 31.71 25.06
C ASN A 419 16.81 30.81 25.64
N GLN A 420 16.48 29.63 26.16
CA GLN A 420 17.45 28.63 26.60
C GLN A 420 17.50 27.46 25.60
N PRO A 421 18.70 27.00 25.20
CA PRO A 421 18.84 25.87 24.30
C PRO A 421 18.63 24.54 25.04
N TYR A 422 17.88 23.63 24.43
CA TYR A 422 17.69 22.25 24.89
C TYR A 422 18.07 21.28 23.80
N HIS A 423 18.90 20.29 24.14
CA HIS A 423 19.25 19.19 23.25
C HIS A 423 18.25 18.05 23.44
N ILE A 424 17.48 17.77 22.39
CA ILE A 424 16.47 16.72 22.38
C ILE A 424 16.87 15.60 21.41
N GLY A 425 16.30 14.42 21.63
CA GLY A 425 16.47 13.27 20.76
C GLY A 425 17.84 12.62 20.81
N ASN A 426 17.95 11.48 20.13
CA ASN A 426 19.18 10.72 19.99
C ASN A 426 19.20 9.85 18.73
N ALA A 427 18.33 10.17 17.76
CA ALA A 427 18.19 9.42 16.53
C ALA A 427 18.72 10.23 15.35
N ASN A 428 19.44 9.55 14.45
CA ASN A 428 19.60 10.02 13.09
C ASN A 428 18.51 9.36 12.24
N ARG A 429 17.63 10.18 11.65
CA ARG A 429 16.46 9.77 10.87
C ARG A 429 16.66 10.03 9.37
N GLU A 430 17.86 10.43 8.95
CA GLU A 430 18.17 10.62 7.54
C GLU A 430 18.09 9.30 6.77
N PRO A 431 17.55 9.30 5.54
CA PRO A 431 17.53 8.13 4.67
C PRO A 431 18.94 7.67 4.27
N ASP A 432 19.11 6.37 4.07
CA ASP A 432 20.34 5.78 3.55
C ASP A 432 20.02 4.84 2.39
N GLN A 433 20.50 5.18 1.19
CA GLN A 433 20.16 4.48 -0.06
C GLN A 433 20.57 3.01 -0.06
N THR A 434 21.67 2.66 0.60
CA THR A 434 22.14 1.28 0.63
C THR A 434 21.35 0.48 1.67
N ALA A 435 21.11 1.06 2.85
CA ALA A 435 20.38 0.39 3.91
C ALA A 435 18.92 0.10 3.54
N MET A 436 18.23 1.03 2.88
CA MET A 436 16.82 0.88 2.51
C MET A 436 16.56 -0.26 1.51
N GLN A 437 17.60 -0.75 0.83
CA GLN A 437 17.46 -1.86 -0.12
C GLN A 437 17.44 -3.24 0.57
N ALA A 438 17.70 -3.33 1.87
CA ALA A 438 17.72 -4.60 2.57
C ALA A 438 16.39 -5.38 2.41
N GLY A 439 16.49 -6.62 1.94
CA GLY A 439 15.36 -7.54 1.82
C GLY A 439 14.38 -7.27 0.67
N ILE A 440 14.65 -6.31 -0.22
CA ILE A 440 13.79 -6.07 -1.38
C ILE A 440 13.99 -7.13 -2.47
N LEU A 441 12.94 -7.44 -3.23
CA LEU A 441 13.00 -8.36 -4.35
C LEU A 441 13.90 -7.82 -5.47
N LYS A 442 14.97 -8.53 -5.77
CA LYS A 442 15.97 -8.18 -6.78
C LYS A 442 15.73 -8.89 -8.11
N THR A 443 15.37 -10.17 -8.07
CA THR A 443 15.25 -10.97 -9.30
C THR A 443 14.09 -11.97 -9.21
N ILE A 444 13.33 -12.08 -10.29
CA ILE A 444 12.38 -13.18 -10.52
C ILE A 444 12.94 -14.05 -11.64
N ILE A 445 13.12 -15.34 -11.39
CA ILE A 445 13.46 -16.34 -12.40
C ILE A 445 12.18 -17.05 -12.81
N TYR A 446 11.85 -17.05 -14.10
CA TYR A 446 10.65 -17.64 -14.66
C TYR A 446 10.83 -19.12 -15.02
N PRO A 447 9.74 -19.88 -15.19
CA PRO A 447 9.79 -21.30 -15.59
C PRO A 447 10.51 -21.56 -16.91
N THR A 448 10.58 -20.56 -17.79
CA THR A 448 11.29 -20.62 -19.07
C THR A 448 12.81 -20.53 -18.92
N GLY A 449 13.31 -20.24 -17.72
CA GLY A 449 14.73 -19.98 -17.42
C GLY A 449 15.16 -18.52 -17.61
N GLY A 450 14.32 -17.68 -18.22
CA GLY A 450 14.55 -16.23 -18.27
C GLY A 450 14.34 -15.59 -16.90
N TYR A 451 14.80 -14.35 -16.73
CA TYR A 451 14.64 -13.61 -15.49
C TYR A 451 14.29 -12.14 -15.73
N THR A 452 13.71 -11.51 -14.71
CA THR A 452 13.56 -10.05 -14.58
C THR A 452 14.36 -9.60 -13.37
N GLU A 453 15.19 -8.59 -13.54
CA GLU A 453 15.90 -7.91 -12.46
C GLU A 453 15.27 -6.54 -12.20
N PHE A 454 15.27 -6.12 -10.94
CA PHE A 454 14.66 -4.87 -10.48
C PHE A 454 15.73 -4.00 -9.82
N ASP A 455 15.90 -2.79 -10.35
CA ASP A 455 16.74 -1.74 -9.78
C ASP A 455 15.85 -0.69 -9.09
N TYR A 456 16.24 -0.30 -7.87
CA TYR A 456 15.47 0.62 -7.03
C TYR A 456 16.31 1.83 -6.63
N GLU A 457 15.67 2.99 -6.57
CA GLU A 457 16.31 4.27 -6.20
C GLU A 457 15.55 5.02 -5.10
N PRO A 458 16.25 5.78 -4.23
CA PRO A 458 15.71 6.64 -3.17
C PRO A 458 14.67 7.64 -3.72
N HIS A 459 13.61 7.91 -2.96
CA HIS A 459 12.77 9.09 -3.17
C HIS A 459 13.56 10.33 -2.81
N TYR A 460 13.55 11.33 -3.68
CA TYR A 460 14.17 12.63 -3.44
C TYR A 460 13.11 13.63 -3.01
N TYR A 461 13.31 14.27 -1.86
CA TYR A 461 12.55 15.45 -1.49
C TYR A 461 13.36 16.70 -1.84
N ALA A 462 12.71 17.71 -2.41
CA ALA A 462 13.33 19.01 -2.72
C ALA A 462 12.78 20.06 -1.74
N GLY A 463 13.63 20.55 -0.85
CA GLY A 463 13.31 21.63 0.08
C GLY A 463 14.10 21.55 1.39
N THR A 464 14.48 22.70 1.95
CA THR A 464 14.85 22.79 3.37
C THR A 464 13.62 22.47 4.19
N THR A 465 13.70 21.45 5.06
CA THR A 465 12.71 21.26 6.12
C THR A 465 12.66 22.54 6.95
N LYS A 466 11.59 23.31 6.82
CA LYS A 466 11.18 24.22 7.90
C LYS A 466 10.57 23.32 8.96
N THR A 467 11.30 23.05 10.03
CA THR A 467 10.69 22.60 11.28
C THR A 467 9.77 23.74 11.73
N GLU A 468 8.46 23.63 11.49
CA GLU A 468 7.51 24.55 12.11
C GLU A 468 7.40 24.15 13.58
N HIS A 469 7.89 25.05 14.44
CA HIS A 469 7.72 24.95 15.87
C HIS A 469 6.28 25.37 16.20
N ASP A 470 5.34 24.44 16.19
CA ASP A 470 4.04 24.71 16.78
C ASP A 470 4.24 24.92 18.28
N THR A 471 4.05 26.17 18.70
CA THR A 471 3.93 26.52 20.11
C THR A 471 2.53 26.06 20.52
N LEU A 472 2.42 24.84 21.03
CA LEU A 472 1.18 24.34 21.60
C LEU A 472 0.88 25.15 22.87
N ALA A 473 0.05 26.17 22.74
CA ALA A 473 -0.71 26.68 23.88
C ALA A 473 -1.64 25.54 24.30
N ALA A 474 -1.24 24.74 25.29
CA ALA A 474 -2.13 23.76 25.88
C ALA A 474 -3.23 24.53 26.61
N VAL A 475 -4.41 24.65 25.99
CA VAL A 475 -5.63 25.02 26.70
C VAL A 475 -6.13 23.76 27.40
N GLY A 476 -5.53 23.46 28.54
CA GLY A 476 -6.13 22.56 29.51
C GLY A 476 -6.98 23.39 30.46
N ALA A 477 -8.29 23.21 30.46
CA ALA A 477 -9.13 23.79 31.50
C ALA A 477 -8.94 22.97 32.79
N VAL A 478 -7.94 23.35 33.56
CA VAL A 478 -8.01 23.19 35.00
C VAL A 478 -8.36 24.57 35.53
N GLY A 479 -9.47 24.66 36.25
CA GLY A 479 -9.91 25.90 36.89
C GLY A 479 -8.73 26.56 37.60
N GLN A 480 -8.44 27.79 37.17
CA GLN A 480 -7.37 28.72 37.53
C GLN A 480 -6.38 29.02 36.40
N THR A 481 -6.52 30.25 35.91
CA THR A 481 -5.72 30.96 34.92
C THR A 481 -4.21 30.83 35.14
N THR A 482 -3.55 30.04 34.28
CA THR A 482 -2.22 30.34 33.74
C THR A 482 -2.11 29.68 32.37
N GLN A 483 -1.84 30.48 31.32
CA GLN A 483 -1.50 29.98 30.00
C GLN A 483 -0.27 29.07 30.12
N LEU A 484 -0.41 27.78 29.81
CA LEU A 484 0.72 26.86 29.71
C LEU A 484 1.34 26.99 28.31
N LEU A 485 2.57 27.49 28.25
CA LEU A 485 3.39 27.46 27.04
C LEU A 485 4.16 26.14 27.03
N GLN A 486 3.72 25.20 26.20
CA GLN A 486 4.37 23.91 26.02
C GLN A 486 4.82 23.79 24.55
N GLN A 487 6.00 23.25 24.33
CA GLN A 487 6.39 22.78 23.00
C GLN A 487 6.47 21.25 23.06
N THR A 488 5.48 20.61 22.46
CA THR A 488 5.44 19.15 22.32
C THR A 488 5.80 18.80 20.90
N VAL A 489 6.88 18.03 20.72
CA VAL A 489 7.20 17.45 19.43
C VAL A 489 6.73 16.00 19.43
N THR A 490 5.58 15.75 18.81
CA THR A 490 5.00 14.41 18.65
C THR A 490 5.32 13.92 17.25
N PHE A 491 6.01 12.78 17.14
CA PHE A 491 6.26 12.13 15.86
C PHE A 491 5.37 10.89 15.72
N THR A 492 4.35 10.97 14.87
CA THR A 492 3.54 9.81 14.47
C THR A 492 3.85 9.48 13.02
N PRO A 493 4.44 8.31 12.70
CA PRO A 493 4.82 7.98 11.33
C PRO A 493 3.56 7.77 10.46
N THR A 494 3.37 8.63 9.46
CA THR A 494 2.34 8.45 8.43
C THR A 494 2.89 7.66 7.24
N ASN A 495 2.18 6.61 6.85
CA ASN A 495 2.56 5.67 5.80
C ASN A 495 2.40 6.28 4.39
N GLY A 496 3.52 6.55 3.70
CA GLY A 496 3.55 6.87 2.27
C GLY A 496 4.80 6.27 1.61
N GLY A 497 4.65 5.70 0.41
CA GLY A 497 5.62 4.80 -0.23
C GLY A 497 6.27 5.31 -1.53
N TRP A 498 7.12 4.43 -2.09
CA TRP A 498 8.08 4.52 -3.22
C TRP A 498 7.41 4.56 -4.62
N ALA A 499 8.01 4.74 -5.82
CA ALA A 499 9.30 4.45 -6.48
C ALA A 499 9.45 5.19 -7.88
N ARG A 500 10.51 4.88 -8.65
CA ARG A 500 10.70 4.97 -10.13
C ARG A 500 11.51 3.73 -10.54
N GLY A 501 11.13 3.01 -11.60
CA GLY A 501 11.88 1.86 -12.12
C GLY A 501 12.16 1.98 -13.62
N GLY A 502 13.41 1.80 -14.02
CA GLY A 502 13.84 1.66 -15.42
C GLY A 502 14.17 0.21 -15.76
N THR A 503 13.93 -0.20 -17.00
CA THR A 503 14.34 -1.51 -17.53
C THR A 503 15.66 -1.34 -18.27
N TYR A 504 16.73 -2.03 -17.86
CA TYR A 504 18.02 -2.01 -18.57
C TYR A 504 18.33 -3.39 -19.14
N CYS A 505 18.61 -3.46 -20.44
CA CYS A 505 19.34 -4.56 -21.07
C CYS A 505 20.79 -4.09 -21.26
N PHE A 506 21.77 -4.79 -20.68
CA PHE A 506 23.18 -4.39 -20.75
C PHE A 506 23.89 -4.91 -22.01
N GLU A 507 24.64 -4.02 -22.68
CA GLU A 507 26.06 -4.22 -23.02
C GLU A 507 26.84 -2.92 -22.70
N ARG A 508 28.08 -3.08 -22.24
CA ARG A 508 28.96 -2.12 -21.53
C ARG A 508 29.55 -1.00 -22.42
N LEU A 509 29.63 0.26 -21.92
CA LEU A 509 30.87 1.07 -21.70
C LEU A 509 30.62 2.60 -21.49
N ASN A 510 31.20 3.12 -20.40
CA ASN A 510 31.72 4.47 -20.07
C ASN A 510 30.83 5.75 -19.95
N GLN A 511 30.60 6.12 -18.68
CA GLN A 511 30.80 7.40 -17.94
C GLN A 511 30.44 8.78 -18.52
N ASP A 512 29.53 9.47 -17.77
CA ASP A 512 29.46 10.90 -17.37
C ASP A 512 29.21 12.01 -18.44
N ARG A 513 28.32 13.01 -18.32
CA ARG A 513 27.73 13.74 -17.16
C ARG A 513 26.49 14.61 -17.60
N PHE A 514 25.52 14.78 -16.68
CA PHE A 514 24.45 15.82 -16.53
C PHE A 514 23.33 16.04 -17.58
N PHE A 515 22.09 15.78 -17.11
CA PHE A 515 20.72 16.15 -17.53
C PHE A 515 20.22 15.92 -18.98
N SER A 516 19.32 14.93 -19.05
CA SER A 516 18.12 14.79 -19.89
C SER A 516 18.10 15.48 -21.26
N ARG A 517 18.66 14.79 -22.26
CA ARG A 517 18.10 14.76 -23.62
C ARG A 517 18.00 13.32 -24.08
N VAL A 518 16.79 12.88 -24.40
CA VAL A 518 16.58 11.75 -25.31
C VAL A 518 17.11 12.20 -26.68
N ARG A 519 18.24 11.66 -27.10
CA ARG A 519 18.64 11.67 -28.52
C ARG A 519 19.14 10.30 -28.92
N CYS A 520 18.35 9.64 -29.76
CA CYS A 520 18.88 8.66 -30.69
C CYS A 520 19.80 9.37 -31.68
N GLY A 521 20.99 8.81 -31.92
CA GLY A 521 21.88 9.29 -32.96
C GLY A 521 22.70 8.14 -33.55
N LYS A 522 22.71 8.09 -34.89
CA LYS A 522 23.80 7.49 -35.68
C LYS A 522 24.32 8.61 -36.60
N GLN A 523 25.61 8.94 -36.52
CA GLN A 523 26.31 9.81 -37.48
C GLN A 523 26.54 8.98 -38.77
N THR A 524 26.35 9.47 -39.99
CA THR A 524 27.03 10.58 -40.65
C THR A 524 26.25 11.05 -41.91
N GLY A 525 26.40 12.33 -42.31
CA GLY A 525 26.20 12.77 -43.70
C GLY A 525 25.31 14.01 -43.98
N LEU A 526 25.87 15.21 -43.78
CA LEU A 526 25.76 16.41 -44.65
C LEU A 526 24.42 16.74 -45.37
N LYS A 527 23.70 17.78 -44.94
CA LYS A 527 23.76 19.19 -45.43
C LYS A 527 22.52 19.99 -44.98
N SER A 528 22.80 21.25 -44.61
CA SER A 528 21.93 22.34 -44.17
C SER A 528 20.90 22.81 -45.20
N PHE A 529 19.74 23.36 -44.79
CA PHE A 529 19.51 24.79 -44.50
C PHE A 529 18.05 25.05 -44.06
N LYS A 530 17.93 26.12 -43.26
CA LYS A 530 16.77 26.96 -42.86
C LYS A 530 15.54 26.88 -43.79
N GLN A 531 14.30 26.96 -43.30
CA GLN A 531 13.70 28.03 -42.49
C GLN A 531 12.55 27.49 -41.64
#